data_AF-A0A958U6W2-F1
#
_entry.id   AF-A0A958U6W2-F1
#
_cell.length_a   1.000
_cell.length_b   1.000
_cell.length_c   1.000
_cell.angle_alpha   90.00
_cell.angle_beta   90.00
_cell.angle_gamma   90.00
#
_symmetry.space_group_name_H-M   'P 1'
#
loop_
_entity.id
_entity.type
_entity.pdbx_description
1 polymer ?
#
loop_
_entity_poly.entity_id
_entity_poly.type
_entity_poly.pdbx_seq_one_letter_code
_entity_poly.pdbx_strand_id
1 'polypeptide(L)'
;MIDKLKAAGLYGGALVPVSGSLAQRYNDCLALLGMQPTQLASFSIDAMGWSPEIAEETGEPFYLNLGEANSNAIIVSPAQEGKPVHNPFHSFDRDIMEAIFAAYPQEIRDITKDAAICVQLDQNIDAYYAPFDLLQYDKITLSFTVTHELQKKQEEQKELV
;
A
#
# COMPACT_ATOMS: atom_id res chain seq x y z
N MET A 1 -26.75 7.82 1.48
CA MET A 1 -25.95 8.58 2.48
C MET A 1 -24.51 8.72 1.99
N ILE A 2 -23.90 7.64 1.50
CA ILE A 2 -22.57 7.62 0.85
C ILE A 2 -22.50 8.52 -0.39
N ASP A 3 -23.52 8.54 -1.25
CA ASP A 3 -23.52 9.39 -2.46
C ASP A 3 -23.43 10.89 -2.18
N LYS A 4 -23.97 11.32 -1.03
CA LYS A 4 -23.88 12.72 -0.58
C LYS A 4 -22.45 13.06 -0.10
N LEU A 5 -21.76 12.09 0.51
CA LEU A 5 -20.37 12.27 0.92
C LEU A 5 -19.43 12.27 -0.29
N LYS A 6 -19.69 11.41 -1.30
CA LYS A 6 -18.98 11.42 -2.59
C LYS A 6 -19.14 12.76 -3.30
N ALA A 7 -20.38 13.25 -3.42
CA ALA A 7 -20.66 14.53 -4.07
C ALA A 7 -20.08 15.75 -3.33
N ALA A 8 -19.92 15.67 -2.00
CA ALA A 8 -19.31 16.72 -1.19
C ALA A 8 -17.77 16.67 -1.14
N GLY A 9 -17.14 15.70 -1.82
CA GLY A 9 -15.69 15.46 -1.72
C GLY A 9 -15.23 14.96 -0.34
N LEU A 10 -16.16 14.62 0.55
CA LEU A 10 -15.90 14.08 1.88
C LEU A 10 -15.70 12.56 1.87
N TYR A 11 -16.05 11.91 0.76
CA TYR A 11 -15.75 10.52 0.46
C TYR A 11 -14.92 10.46 -0.82
N GLY A 12 -13.68 9.99 -0.72
CA GLY A 12 -12.76 9.87 -1.86
C GLY A 12 -12.04 11.16 -2.30
N GLY A 13 -12.39 12.34 -1.76
CA GLY A 13 -11.78 13.62 -2.17
C GLY A 13 -10.31 13.81 -1.78
N ALA A 14 -9.73 12.86 -1.04
CA ALA A 14 -8.31 12.83 -0.71
C ALA A 14 -7.57 11.62 -1.31
N LEU A 15 -8.22 10.83 -2.18
CA LEU A 15 -7.56 9.72 -2.86
C LEU A 15 -6.61 10.24 -3.95
N VAL A 16 -5.56 9.46 -4.22
CA VAL A 16 -4.59 9.70 -5.27
C VAL A 16 -5.05 8.96 -6.52
N PRO A 17 -5.29 9.67 -7.65
CA PRO A 17 -5.64 9.00 -8.89
C PRO A 17 -4.43 8.23 -9.45
N VAL A 18 -4.68 6.99 -9.87
CA VAL A 18 -3.71 6.04 -10.41
C VAL A 18 -4.18 5.61 -11.79
N SER A 19 -3.31 5.73 -12.80
CA SER A 19 -3.60 5.32 -14.17
C SER A 19 -2.29 5.09 -14.94
N GLY A 20 -2.39 4.48 -16.12
CA GLY A 20 -1.24 4.26 -17.01
C GLY A 20 -0.11 3.48 -16.32
N SER A 21 1.10 4.02 -16.32
CA SER A 21 2.27 3.36 -15.71
C SER A 21 2.14 3.18 -14.19
N LEU A 22 1.42 4.06 -13.48
CA LEU A 22 1.20 3.88 -12.04
C LEU A 22 0.28 2.70 -11.76
N ALA A 23 -0.74 2.48 -12.59
CA ALA A 23 -1.64 1.33 -12.48
C ALA A 23 -0.89 0.02 -12.75
N GLN A 24 0.04 0.02 -13.72
CA GLN A 24 0.90 -1.14 -13.98
C GLN A 24 1.77 -1.48 -12.77
N ARG A 25 2.45 -0.49 -12.19
CA ARG A 25 3.31 -0.71 -11.00
C ARG A 25 2.52 -1.14 -9.76
N TYR A 26 1.30 -0.62 -9.62
CA TYR A 26 0.39 -1.06 -8.59
C TYR A 26 0.06 -2.55 -8.75
N ASN A 27 -0.28 -2.98 -9.97
CA ASN A 27 -0.51 -4.38 -10.31
C ASN A 27 0.71 -5.27 -10.08
N ASP A 28 1.91 -4.79 -10.36
CA ASP A 28 3.14 -5.51 -10.04
C ASP A 28 3.27 -5.74 -8.52
N CYS A 29 2.88 -4.75 -7.69
CA CYS A 29 2.88 -4.91 -6.24
C CYS A 29 1.81 -5.91 -5.78
N LEU A 30 0.59 -5.84 -6.35
CA LEU A 30 -0.45 -6.83 -6.07
C LEU A 30 0.06 -8.24 -6.34
N ALA A 31 0.69 -8.47 -7.49
CA ALA A 31 1.24 -9.76 -7.86
C ALA A 31 2.33 -10.24 -6.89
N LEU A 32 3.25 -9.35 -6.47
CA LEU A 32 4.29 -9.67 -5.48
C LEU A 32 3.73 -10.03 -4.11
N LEU A 33 2.64 -9.40 -3.72
CA LEU A 33 1.92 -9.68 -2.48
C LEU A 33 1.01 -10.93 -2.61
N GLY A 34 1.00 -11.61 -3.76
CA GLY A 34 0.19 -12.81 -3.99
C GLY A 34 -1.29 -12.54 -4.28
N MET A 35 -1.66 -11.28 -4.54
CA MET A 35 -3.00 -10.87 -4.94
C MET A 35 -3.19 -10.92 -6.46
N GLN A 36 -4.44 -11.04 -6.89
CA GLN A 36 -4.78 -10.93 -8.31
C GLN A 36 -4.65 -9.46 -8.77
N PRO A 37 -3.95 -9.18 -9.89
CA PRO A 37 -3.92 -7.84 -10.48
C PRO A 37 -5.33 -7.34 -10.84
N THR A 38 -5.57 -6.04 -10.67
CA THR A 38 -6.82 -5.41 -11.12
C THR A 38 -6.86 -5.29 -12.65
N GLN A 39 -8.06 -5.38 -13.23
CA GLN A 39 -8.29 -5.13 -14.66
C GLN A 39 -8.63 -3.65 -14.93
N LEU A 40 -8.77 -2.83 -13.89
CA LEU A 40 -9.09 -1.41 -14.01
C LEU A 40 -7.92 -0.62 -14.62
N ALA A 41 -8.20 0.14 -15.69
CA ALA A 41 -7.21 1.01 -16.32
C ALA A 41 -6.89 2.28 -15.51
N SER A 42 -7.81 2.68 -14.63
CA SER A 42 -7.67 3.82 -13.73
C SER A 42 -8.53 3.64 -12.48
N PHE A 43 -7.99 4.01 -11.33
CA PHE A 43 -8.64 3.93 -10.02
C PHE A 43 -8.02 4.95 -9.08
N SER A 44 -8.52 5.04 -7.84
CA SER A 44 -8.01 5.99 -6.85
C SER A 44 -7.58 5.24 -5.60
N ILE A 45 -6.45 5.61 -5.01
CA ILE A 45 -5.91 4.95 -3.80
C ILE A 45 -5.76 5.90 -2.63
N ASP A 46 -5.82 5.36 -1.42
CA ASP A 46 -5.56 6.09 -0.18
C ASP A 46 -4.07 6.12 0.18
N ALA A 47 -3.71 6.58 1.38
CA ALA A 47 -2.31 6.61 1.81
C ALA A 47 -1.65 5.23 1.85
N MET A 48 -2.37 4.17 2.27
CA MET A 48 -1.86 2.79 2.26
C MET A 48 -1.85 2.17 0.87
N GLY A 49 -2.48 2.80 -0.12
CA GLY A 49 -2.66 2.22 -1.44
C GLY A 49 -3.96 1.46 -1.60
N TRP A 50 -4.90 1.51 -0.65
CA TRP A 50 -6.20 0.86 -0.78
C TRP A 50 -7.10 1.65 -1.75
N SER A 51 -7.77 0.94 -2.66
CA SER A 51 -8.72 1.50 -3.63
C SER A 51 -10.14 0.98 -3.37
N PRO A 52 -11.15 1.87 -3.23
CA PRO A 52 -12.54 1.45 -3.18
C PRO A 52 -13.00 0.79 -4.49
N GLU A 53 -12.47 1.20 -5.64
CA GLU A 53 -12.82 0.62 -6.94
C GLU A 53 -12.30 -0.82 -7.07
N ILE A 54 -11.08 -1.11 -6.60
CA ILE A 54 -10.52 -2.47 -6.58
C ILE A 54 -11.22 -3.35 -5.54
N ALA A 55 -11.58 -2.79 -4.38
CA ALA A 55 -12.38 -3.50 -3.38
C ALA A 55 -13.75 -3.91 -3.96
N GLU A 56 -14.37 -3.07 -4.79
CA GLU A 56 -15.62 -3.38 -5.49
C GLU A 56 -15.40 -4.43 -6.60
N GLU A 57 -14.30 -4.34 -7.36
CA GLU A 57 -13.95 -5.31 -8.41
C GLU A 57 -13.71 -6.72 -7.84
N THR A 58 -12.98 -6.82 -6.74
CA THR A 58 -12.61 -8.10 -6.13
C THR A 58 -13.69 -8.67 -5.21
N GLY A 59 -14.63 -7.83 -4.76
CA GLY A 59 -15.60 -8.19 -3.72
C GLY A 59 -14.99 -8.30 -2.32
N GLU A 60 -13.72 -7.91 -2.15
CA GLU A 60 -12.95 -8.03 -0.91
C GLU A 60 -12.62 -6.64 -0.36
N PRO A 61 -13.37 -6.12 0.64
CA PRO A 61 -13.15 -4.79 1.18
C PRO A 61 -11.74 -4.56 1.72
N PHE A 62 -11.13 -5.60 2.30
CA PHE A 62 -9.81 -5.56 2.93
C PHE A 62 -8.76 -6.32 2.12
N TYR A 63 -8.80 -6.25 0.79
CA TYR A 63 -7.89 -7.05 -0.07
C TYR A 63 -6.40 -6.85 0.23
N LEU A 64 -5.97 -5.68 0.75
CA LEU A 64 -4.58 -5.45 1.17
C LEU A 64 -4.21 -6.09 2.51
N ASN A 65 -5.18 -6.57 3.29
CA ASN A 65 -4.94 -7.36 4.49
C ASN A 65 -5.08 -8.85 4.13
N LEU A 66 -3.96 -9.55 4.13
CA LEU A 66 -3.94 -10.98 3.83
C LEU A 66 -4.17 -11.76 5.13
N GLY A 67 -5.40 -12.24 5.33
CA GLY A 67 -5.81 -12.97 6.54
C GLY A 67 -6.37 -12.04 7.60
N GLU A 68 -6.03 -12.28 8.87
CA GLU A 68 -6.48 -11.43 10.00
C GLU A 68 -5.37 -10.56 10.58
N ALA A 69 -4.11 -10.76 10.20
CA ALA A 69 -2.96 -10.17 10.90
C ALA A 69 -1.94 -9.44 10.02
N ASN A 70 -1.95 -9.67 8.70
CA ASN A 70 -0.88 -9.18 7.81
C ASN A 70 -1.40 -8.07 6.90
N SER A 71 -1.30 -6.84 7.39
CA SER A 71 -1.61 -5.65 6.59
C SER A 71 -0.48 -5.39 5.60
N ASN A 72 -0.83 -5.04 4.36
CA ASN A 72 0.12 -4.61 3.36
C ASN A 72 -0.22 -3.19 2.91
N ALA A 73 0.78 -2.46 2.46
CA ALA A 73 0.61 -1.17 1.81
C ALA A 73 1.33 -1.14 0.46
N ILE A 74 0.80 -0.36 -0.48
CA ILE A 74 1.36 -0.15 -1.81
C ILE A 74 1.58 1.35 -1.99
N ILE A 75 2.84 1.76 -2.12
CA ILE A 75 3.23 3.14 -2.37
C ILE A 75 3.70 3.26 -3.83
N VAL A 76 2.91 3.96 -4.64
CA VAL A 76 3.19 4.23 -6.06
C VAL A 76 3.61 5.67 -6.31
N SER A 77 3.40 6.59 -5.36
CA SER A 77 3.69 8.01 -5.54
C SER A 77 3.88 8.75 -4.21
N PRO A 78 4.71 9.81 -4.15
CA PRO A 78 4.78 10.70 -3.00
C PRO A 78 3.48 11.46 -2.76
N ALA A 79 2.57 11.51 -3.74
CA ALA A 79 1.26 12.13 -3.59
C ALA A 79 0.35 11.45 -2.54
N GLN A 80 0.71 10.23 -2.11
CA GLN A 80 0.06 9.52 -1.00
C GLN A 80 0.43 10.11 0.37
N GLU A 81 1.52 10.89 0.47
CA GLU A 81 1.93 11.54 1.71
C GLU A 81 0.82 12.48 2.23
N GLY A 82 0.50 12.36 3.52
CA GLY A 82 -0.53 13.17 4.18
C GLY A 82 -1.96 12.90 3.73
N LYS A 83 -2.19 11.87 2.89
CA LYS A 83 -3.55 11.42 2.56
C LYS A 83 -4.12 10.61 3.73
N PRO A 84 -5.45 10.61 3.92
CA PRO A 84 -6.08 9.76 4.91
C PRO A 84 -5.96 8.29 4.50
N VAL A 85 -5.76 7.42 5.49
CA VAL A 85 -6.02 5.98 5.34
C VAL A 85 -7.53 5.78 5.51
N HIS A 86 -8.21 5.38 4.43
CA HIS A 86 -9.67 5.29 4.40
C HIS A 86 -10.16 3.95 4.94
N ASN A 87 -9.39 2.88 4.75
CA ASN A 87 -9.76 1.55 5.21
C ASN A 87 -8.63 0.85 6.01
N PRO A 88 -8.22 1.42 7.18
CA PRO A 88 -7.24 0.78 8.03
C PRO A 88 -7.82 -0.50 8.63
N PHE A 89 -7.00 -1.55 8.74
CA PHE A 89 -7.40 -2.78 9.43
C PHE A 89 -7.03 -2.71 10.91
N HIS A 90 -5.86 -2.14 11.23
CA HIS A 90 -5.42 -1.90 12.60
C HIS A 90 -5.39 -0.40 12.94
N SER A 91 -5.49 -0.09 14.24
CA SER A 91 -5.46 1.30 14.72
C SER A 91 -4.14 2.02 14.45
N PHE A 92 -3.04 1.27 14.33
CA PHE A 92 -1.69 1.80 14.13
C PHE A 92 -1.31 1.97 12.65
N ASP A 93 -2.11 1.50 11.70
CA ASP A 93 -1.78 1.55 10.26
C ASP A 93 -1.52 3.00 9.79
N ARG A 94 -2.30 3.94 10.34
CA ARG A 94 -2.15 5.38 10.07
C ARG A 94 -0.78 5.89 10.51
N ASP A 95 -0.43 5.63 11.76
CA ASP A 95 0.82 6.09 12.36
C ASP A 95 2.04 5.47 11.67
N ILE A 96 1.94 4.22 11.22
CA ILE A 96 2.98 3.55 10.42
C ILE A 96 3.17 4.26 9.09
N MET A 97 2.09 4.55 8.35
CA MET A 97 2.22 5.25 7.07
C MET A 97 2.81 6.65 7.26
N GLU A 98 2.38 7.39 8.28
CA GLU A 98 2.98 8.68 8.63
C GLU A 98 4.48 8.55 8.93
N ALA A 99 4.88 7.54 9.70
CA ALA A 99 6.28 7.27 10.03
C ALA A 99 7.12 6.89 8.80
N ILE A 100 6.58 6.07 7.88
CA ILE A 100 7.26 5.68 6.62
C ILE A 100 7.54 6.90 5.76
N PHE A 101 6.53 7.75 5.52
CA PHE A 101 6.70 8.96 4.70
C PHE A 101 7.63 9.98 5.36
N ALA A 102 7.58 10.12 6.68
CA ALA A 102 8.47 11.01 7.42
C ALA A 102 9.93 10.51 7.44
N ALA A 103 10.15 9.20 7.52
CA ALA A 103 11.48 8.60 7.59
C ALA A 103 12.19 8.54 6.23
N TYR A 104 11.44 8.30 5.14
CA TYR A 104 12.00 8.00 3.81
C TYR A 104 11.47 8.90 2.67
N PRO A 105 11.36 10.23 2.83
CA PRO A 105 10.72 11.10 1.85
C PRO A 105 11.51 11.25 0.53
N GLN A 106 12.82 10.98 0.54
CA GLN A 106 13.66 11.03 -0.66
C GLN A 106 13.62 9.68 -1.40
N GLU A 107 13.78 8.59 -0.67
CA GLU A 107 13.76 7.23 -1.19
C GLU A 107 12.41 6.90 -1.83
N ILE A 108 11.31 7.26 -1.17
CA ILE A 108 9.97 7.09 -1.75
C ILE A 108 9.87 7.86 -3.06
N ARG A 109 10.31 9.12 -3.10
CA ARG A 109 10.28 9.95 -4.31
C ARG A 109 11.14 9.40 -5.43
N ASP A 110 12.31 8.85 -5.11
CA ASP A 110 13.23 8.34 -6.11
C ASP A 110 12.79 6.98 -6.65
N ILE A 111 12.37 6.06 -5.79
CA ILE A 111 11.89 4.73 -6.20
C ILE A 111 10.59 4.84 -6.99
N THR A 112 9.65 5.68 -6.54
CA THR A 112 8.34 5.81 -7.20
C THR A 112 8.38 6.50 -8.56
N LYS A 113 9.54 7.01 -9.01
CA LYS A 113 9.75 7.44 -10.40
C LYS A 113 9.67 6.28 -11.37
N ASP A 114 10.19 5.11 -10.98
CA ASP A 114 10.36 3.95 -11.88
C ASP A 114 9.68 2.65 -11.40
N ALA A 115 9.34 2.54 -10.12
CA ALA A 115 8.72 1.35 -9.53
C ALA A 115 7.63 1.72 -8.51
N ALA A 116 7.04 0.71 -7.87
CA ALA A 116 6.22 0.83 -6.67
C ALA A 116 6.94 0.16 -5.50
N ILE A 117 6.62 0.59 -4.28
CA ILE A 117 7.11 0.01 -3.04
C ILE A 117 5.94 -0.76 -2.41
N CYS A 118 6.11 -2.05 -2.23
CA CYS A 118 5.19 -2.91 -1.50
C CYS A 118 5.72 -3.05 -0.08
N VAL A 119 4.91 -2.65 0.90
CA VAL A 119 5.23 -2.72 2.32
C VAL A 119 4.43 -3.86 2.92
N GLN A 120 5.10 -4.76 3.62
CA GLN A 120 4.47 -5.82 4.39
C GLN A 120 4.65 -5.48 5.86
N LEU A 121 3.52 -5.34 6.57
CA LEU A 121 3.50 -5.11 8.01
C LEU A 121 3.37 -6.48 8.68
N ASP A 122 4.44 -6.91 9.35
CA ASP A 122 4.48 -8.18 10.07
C ASP A 122 4.52 -7.92 11.58
N GLN A 123 3.51 -8.44 12.27
CA GLN A 123 3.36 -8.36 13.72
C GLN A 123 4.06 -9.51 14.45
N ASN A 124 4.66 -10.46 13.73
CA ASN A 124 5.16 -11.75 14.20
C ASN A 124 4.10 -12.58 14.95
N ILE A 125 2.83 -12.48 14.55
CA ILE A 125 1.70 -13.20 15.13
C ILE A 125 0.90 -13.85 13.99
N ASP A 126 0.89 -15.18 13.96
CA ASP A 126 0.26 -15.94 12.88
C ASP A 126 -1.29 -15.86 12.91
N ALA A 127 -1.88 -15.81 14.10
CA ALA A 127 -3.33 -15.69 14.30
C ALA A 127 -3.66 -15.25 15.73
N TYR A 128 -4.82 -14.61 15.91
CA TYR A 128 -5.36 -14.24 17.21
C TYR A 128 -6.21 -15.38 17.75
N TYR A 129 -5.71 -16.12 18.74
CA TYR A 129 -6.47 -17.21 19.37
C TYR A 129 -7.20 -16.74 20.63
N ALA A 130 -6.70 -15.69 21.29
CA ALA A 130 -7.31 -15.10 22.48
C ALA A 130 -7.03 -13.59 22.60
N PRO A 131 -7.88 -12.82 23.32
CA PRO A 131 -7.63 -11.40 23.57
C PRO A 131 -6.28 -11.08 24.23
N PHE A 132 -5.68 -12.05 24.93
CA PHE A 132 -4.36 -11.91 25.55
C PHE A 132 -3.22 -11.85 24.51
N ASP A 133 -3.42 -12.38 23.29
CA ASP A 133 -2.42 -12.33 22.23
C ASP A 133 -2.13 -10.89 21.78
N LEU A 134 -3.09 -9.98 21.98
CA LEU A 134 -2.91 -8.54 21.77
C LEU A 134 -1.87 -7.93 22.74
N LEU A 135 -1.58 -8.56 23.88
CA LEU A 135 -0.53 -8.08 24.79
C LEU A 135 0.87 -8.53 24.38
N GLN A 136 0.99 -9.41 23.38
CA GLN A 136 2.27 -9.84 22.84
C GLN A 136 2.86 -8.85 21.81
N TYR A 137 2.11 -7.80 21.44
CA TYR A 137 2.62 -6.73 20.58
C TYR A 137 3.71 -5.92 21.31
N ASP A 138 4.96 -6.20 20.99
CA ASP A 138 6.10 -5.37 21.40
C ASP A 138 6.74 -4.64 20.21
N LYS A 139 6.74 -5.27 19.02
CA LYS A 139 7.43 -4.74 17.83
C LYS A 139 6.67 -5.07 16.56
N ILE A 140 6.62 -4.09 15.66
CA ILE A 140 6.11 -4.22 14.29
C ILE A 140 7.31 -4.23 13.36
N THR A 141 7.39 -5.23 12.49
CA THR A 141 8.46 -5.35 11.49
C THR A 141 7.92 -4.91 10.14
N LEU A 142 8.60 -3.97 9.49
CA LEU A 142 8.25 -3.50 8.16
C LEU A 142 9.24 -4.09 7.14
N SER A 143 8.71 -4.82 6.16
CA SER A 143 9.48 -5.32 5.03
C SER A 143 9.12 -4.55 3.77
N PHE A 144 10.13 -4.06 3.04
CA PHE A 144 9.94 -3.27 1.83
C PHE A 144 10.43 -4.05 0.60
N THR A 145 9.57 -4.21 -0.39
CA THR A 145 9.89 -4.83 -1.69
C THR A 145 9.60 -3.84 -2.81
N VAL A 146 10.41 -3.82 -3.87
CA VAL A 146 10.24 -2.90 -5.01
C VAL A 146 9.89 -3.69 -6.28
N THR A 147 8.89 -3.21 -7.05
CA THR A 147 8.25 -3.99 -8.14
C THR A 147 9.06 -4.22 -9.40
N HIS A 148 10.25 -3.65 -9.49
CA HIS A 148 11.22 -4.00 -10.51
C HIS A 148 12.57 -4.12 -9.83
N GLU A 149 13.39 -5.07 -10.29
CA GLU A 149 14.75 -5.28 -9.83
C GLU A 149 15.60 -4.01 -10.10
N LEU A 150 15.47 -3.00 -9.26
CA LEU A 150 16.43 -1.88 -9.19
C LEU A 150 17.85 -2.44 -8.99
N GLN A 151 17.95 -3.61 -8.35
CA GLN A 151 19.17 -4.41 -8.25
C GLN A 151 19.72 -4.83 -9.62
N LYS A 152 18.91 -5.38 -10.55
CA LYS A 152 19.40 -5.71 -11.90
C LYS A 152 19.85 -4.48 -12.67
N LYS A 153 19.07 -3.38 -12.61
CA LYS A 153 19.46 -2.13 -13.30
C LYS A 153 20.73 -1.50 -12.71
N GLN A 154 20.96 -1.63 -11.40
CA GLN A 154 22.21 -1.22 -10.75
C GLN A 154 23.39 -2.11 -11.13
N GLU A 155 23.18 -3.43 -11.25
CA GLU A 155 24.20 -4.38 -11.71
C GLU A 155 24.57 -4.13 -13.18
N GLU A 156 23.58 -3.97 -14.05
CA GLU A 156 23.78 -3.61 -15.47
C GLU A 156 24.50 -2.27 -15.64
N GLN A 157 24.20 -1.25 -14.81
CA GLN A 157 24.93 0.02 -14.82
C GLN A 157 26.37 -0.10 -14.33
N LYS A 158 26.66 -1.03 -13.41
CA LYS A 158 28.03 -1.28 -12.91
C LYS A 158 28.89 -2.04 -13.92
N GLU A 159 28.31 -2.86 -14.79
CA GLU A 159 29.04 -3.56 -15.85
C GLU A 159 29.43 -2.65 -17.03
N LEU A 160 28.85 -1.45 -17.13
CA LEU A 160 29.10 -0.47 -18.18
C LEU A 160 30.15 0.61 -17.82
N VAL A 161 30.81 0.49 -16.66
CA VAL A 161 31.87 1.40 -16.17
C VAL A 161 33.24 0.72 -16.15
#